data_AF-A0A1B6C891-F1
#
_entry.id   AF-A0A1B6C891-F1
#
_cell.length_a   1.000
_cell.length_b   1.000
_cell.length_c   1.000
_cell.angle_alpha   90.00
_cell.angle_beta   90.00
_cell.angle_gamma   90.00
#
_symmetry.space_group_name_H-M   'P 1'
#
loop_
_entity.id
_entity.type
_entity.pdbx_description
1 polymer ?
#
loop_
_entity_poly.entity_id
_entity_poly.type
_entity_poly.pdbx_seq_one_letter_code
_entity_poly.pdbx_strand_id
1 'polypeptide(L)'
;GTVGWVLSILDQLAFSPPPAVGVLPLGTGNDLARALGWGGGYTDEPISKILANIGESDVINLDRWELKVEKNPNVEANEEGKENLPLNVVNNYFSLGVDAHIALEFHEAREAHPERFNSRLRNKMFYGQMGGKDLLRRKWKGLAELVTLECDGKDMTPKLKEHKVHAIVFLNIHSYGGGTHPWNRQSGIEQNTDDGMIEVVGLTTYQLPLLQAGGHGTCICQCQTAKIVTTKTIPMQVDGEACKLTPSIISMNLLNKAPMLAKRKGGKSNTPQATLEPLKVNVFRISMADYEQHHYDKTLLKQAAIRMGEIETTPAADLEQVRQMVNKLQENTTEPSEVSPKLSPDWCFVDSCTAERFFRVDRAQEHLHYLTDISSDVLYVLDTLPQTPDDETAYPSPATSNHQSPSSLLGDQTTPELSPSEEIPRDTPKQQLHLPLQRERQRNNIPEPQTPDSEKEKKVEAKKRDSITSPGAGNTNYISNLLEKTSDGVIRAARNGDLKLLKDLHSQGYSLLSIDASGQTALHYGARCGHKDIVKYLIACAPTSILNMADNDKGQTALHKAAASKRRSICCMLVAAGASLSLTDHNGQTPRLLALQADDQELAAYLESQEHFQLVSEDLETVV
;
A
#
# COMPACT_ATOMS: atom_id res chain seq x y z
N GLY A 1 2.32 -16.96 -2.39
CA GLY A 1 1.01 -17.05 -1.70
C GLY A 1 0.05 -18.04 -2.36
N THR A 2 -1.27 -17.91 -2.11
CA THR A 2 -2.31 -18.93 -2.37
C THR A 2 -2.33 -19.54 -3.77
N VAL A 3 -2.20 -18.74 -4.84
CA VAL A 3 -2.23 -19.26 -6.22
C VAL A 3 -1.07 -20.24 -6.47
N GLY A 4 0.14 -19.91 -5.98
CA GLY A 4 1.30 -20.81 -6.08
C GLY A 4 1.11 -22.12 -5.34
N TRP A 5 0.43 -22.11 -4.18
CA TRP A 5 0.06 -23.35 -3.48
C TRP A 5 -0.91 -24.21 -4.30
N VAL A 6 -1.98 -23.62 -4.85
CA VAL A 6 -2.93 -24.34 -5.73
C VAL A 6 -2.22 -24.95 -6.93
N LEU A 7 -1.37 -24.18 -7.61
CA LEU A 7 -0.60 -24.67 -8.77
C LEU A 7 0.32 -25.84 -8.40
N SER A 8 1.05 -25.77 -7.28
CA SER A 8 1.90 -26.87 -6.81
C SER A 8 1.11 -28.13 -6.43
N ILE A 9 -0.14 -28.00 -5.95
CA ILE A 9 -1.02 -29.16 -5.73
C ILE A 9 -1.53 -29.74 -7.05
N LEU A 10 -1.86 -28.90 -8.04
CA LEU A 10 -2.25 -29.36 -9.38
C LEU A 10 -1.12 -30.12 -10.09
N ASP A 11 0.14 -29.70 -9.92
CA ASP A 11 1.31 -30.46 -10.40
C ASP A 11 1.36 -31.87 -9.79
N GLN A 12 1.16 -31.97 -8.47
CA GLN A 12 1.20 -33.25 -7.75
C GLN A 12 0.06 -34.19 -8.13
N LEU A 13 -1.12 -33.64 -8.45
CA LEU A 13 -2.28 -34.39 -8.92
C LEU A 13 -2.17 -34.80 -10.41
N ALA A 14 -1.28 -34.17 -11.18
CA ALA A 14 -0.96 -34.51 -12.57
C ALA A 14 -2.19 -34.67 -13.50
N PHE A 15 -3.17 -33.77 -13.38
CA PHE A 15 -4.37 -33.76 -14.22
C PHE A 15 -4.03 -33.63 -15.72
N SER A 16 -4.80 -34.33 -16.57
CA SER A 16 -4.65 -34.29 -18.02
C SER A 16 -6.01 -34.12 -18.72
N PRO A 17 -6.27 -32.98 -19.38
CA PRO A 17 -5.49 -31.74 -19.34
C PRO A 17 -5.51 -31.09 -17.94
N PRO A 18 -4.50 -30.27 -17.58
CA PRO A 18 -4.54 -29.50 -16.34
C PRO A 18 -5.69 -28.49 -16.36
N PRO A 19 -6.43 -28.30 -15.25
CA PRO A 19 -7.54 -27.34 -15.19
C PRO A 19 -7.01 -25.90 -15.16
N ALA A 20 -7.68 -25.00 -15.87
CA ALA A 20 -7.33 -23.58 -15.89
C ALA A 20 -7.67 -22.89 -14.55
N VAL A 21 -6.73 -22.09 -14.02
CA VAL A 21 -6.88 -21.44 -12.71
C VAL A 21 -7.29 -19.98 -12.85
N GLY A 22 -8.45 -19.62 -12.28
CA GLY A 22 -8.89 -18.23 -12.09
C GLY A 22 -8.36 -17.62 -10.78
N VAL A 23 -8.14 -16.30 -10.77
CA VAL A 23 -7.56 -15.59 -9.63
C VAL A 23 -8.45 -14.42 -9.18
N LEU A 24 -9.00 -14.51 -7.96
CA LEU A 24 -9.74 -13.42 -7.32
C LEU A 24 -8.78 -12.61 -6.39
N PRO A 25 -8.61 -11.29 -6.58
CA PRO A 25 -7.62 -10.48 -5.84
C PRO A 25 -8.08 -10.13 -4.41
N LEU A 26 -8.16 -11.14 -3.54
CA LEU A 26 -8.55 -10.97 -2.12
C LEU A 26 -7.39 -10.53 -1.20
N GLY A 27 -6.14 -10.71 -1.63
CA GLY A 27 -4.94 -10.43 -0.82
C GLY A 27 -4.49 -8.97 -0.83
N THR A 28 -3.27 -8.73 -0.33
CA THR A 28 -2.55 -7.45 -0.53
C THR A 28 -1.64 -7.53 -1.77
N GLY A 29 -0.86 -8.62 -1.88
CA GLY A 29 0.02 -8.91 -3.02
C GLY A 29 -0.72 -9.61 -4.16
N ASN A 30 -1.45 -8.83 -4.96
CA ASN A 30 -2.30 -9.32 -6.04
C ASN A 30 -1.67 -9.16 -7.45
N ASP A 31 -0.34 -9.20 -7.57
CA ASP A 31 0.34 -8.83 -8.82
C ASP A 31 0.07 -9.82 -9.97
N LEU A 32 -0.10 -11.12 -9.70
CA LEU A 32 -0.58 -12.08 -10.69
C LEU A 32 -2.00 -11.76 -11.19
N ALA A 33 -2.89 -11.34 -10.29
CA ALA A 33 -4.25 -10.93 -10.65
C ALA A 33 -4.25 -9.66 -11.52
N ARG A 34 -3.35 -8.70 -11.23
CA ARG A 34 -3.10 -7.54 -12.11
C ARG A 34 -2.58 -7.98 -13.47
N ALA A 35 -1.63 -8.92 -13.51
CA ALA A 35 -1.04 -9.42 -14.74
C ALA A 35 -2.09 -10.06 -15.67
N LEU A 36 -3.00 -10.84 -15.08
CA LEU A 36 -4.16 -11.48 -15.72
C LEU A 36 -5.36 -10.54 -15.98
N GLY A 37 -5.29 -9.26 -15.62
CA GLY A 37 -6.36 -8.28 -15.88
C GLY A 37 -7.53 -8.29 -14.87
N TRP A 38 -7.48 -9.11 -13.81
CA TRP A 38 -8.45 -9.13 -12.71
C TRP A 38 -8.31 -7.95 -11.75
N GLY A 39 -7.19 -7.22 -11.83
CA GLY A 39 -6.98 -5.97 -11.09
C GLY A 39 -6.31 -6.15 -9.74
N GLY A 40 -6.22 -5.03 -8.99
CA GLY A 40 -5.37 -4.93 -7.80
C GLY A 40 -6.04 -5.30 -6.47
N GLY A 41 -7.34 -5.53 -6.45
CA GLY A 41 -8.12 -5.82 -5.24
C GLY A 41 -9.60 -6.02 -5.57
N TYR A 42 -10.29 -6.81 -4.75
CA TYR A 42 -11.74 -6.97 -4.78
C TYR A 42 -12.44 -5.79 -4.09
N THR A 43 -13.58 -5.35 -4.65
CA THR A 43 -14.36 -4.16 -4.28
C THR A 43 -15.84 -4.47 -4.06
N ASP A 44 -16.14 -5.59 -3.40
CA ASP A 44 -17.51 -6.05 -3.08
C ASP A 44 -18.45 -6.11 -4.30
N GLU A 45 -17.89 -6.50 -5.46
CA GLU A 45 -18.68 -6.73 -6.67
C GLU A 45 -19.52 -8.02 -6.55
N PRO A 46 -20.74 -8.07 -7.10
CA PRO A 46 -21.61 -9.24 -7.04
C PRO A 46 -20.93 -10.50 -7.59
N ILE A 47 -21.12 -11.63 -6.92
CA ILE A 47 -20.55 -12.93 -7.33
C ILE A 47 -21.02 -13.31 -8.74
N SER A 48 -22.28 -13.01 -9.08
CA SER A 48 -22.84 -13.19 -10.44
C SER A 48 -22.02 -12.47 -11.51
N LYS A 49 -21.63 -11.21 -11.26
CA LYS A 49 -20.77 -10.42 -12.14
C LYS A 49 -19.37 -11.03 -12.25
N ILE A 50 -18.79 -11.51 -11.16
CA ILE A 50 -17.47 -12.17 -11.17
C ILE A 50 -17.51 -13.47 -11.97
N LEU A 51 -18.50 -14.32 -11.73
CA LEU A 51 -18.70 -15.58 -12.47
C LEU A 51 -18.93 -15.33 -13.97
N ALA A 52 -19.68 -14.29 -14.33
CA ALA A 52 -19.84 -13.88 -15.73
C ALA A 52 -18.48 -13.48 -16.37
N ASN A 53 -17.69 -12.63 -15.71
CA ASN A 53 -16.35 -12.26 -16.21
C ASN A 53 -15.41 -13.48 -16.32
N ILE A 54 -15.54 -14.47 -15.42
CA ILE A 54 -14.77 -15.73 -15.47
C ILE A 54 -15.26 -16.61 -16.63
N GLY A 55 -16.56 -16.70 -16.89
CA GLY A 55 -17.12 -17.41 -18.05
C GLY A 55 -16.73 -16.80 -19.40
N GLU A 56 -16.46 -15.49 -19.43
CA GLU A 56 -15.97 -14.75 -20.61
C GLU A 56 -14.42 -14.65 -20.69
N SER A 57 -13.69 -15.32 -19.80
CA SER A 57 -12.23 -15.24 -19.74
C SER A 57 -11.52 -16.06 -20.82
N ASP A 58 -10.35 -15.60 -21.24
CA ASP A 58 -9.47 -16.33 -22.15
C ASP A 58 -8.52 -17.22 -21.33
N VAL A 59 -8.30 -18.47 -21.78
CA VAL A 59 -7.25 -19.33 -21.21
C VAL A 59 -5.90 -18.93 -21.81
N ILE A 60 -4.98 -18.47 -20.97
CA ILE A 60 -3.58 -18.21 -21.34
C ILE A 60 -2.65 -19.16 -20.61
N ASN A 61 -1.41 -19.28 -21.06
CA ASN A 61 -0.37 -20.00 -20.34
C ASN A 61 0.40 -19.05 -19.39
N LEU A 62 0.89 -19.61 -18.30
CA LEU A 62 1.83 -19.00 -17.37
C LEU A 62 3.04 -19.93 -17.25
N ASP A 63 4.19 -19.46 -17.70
CA ASP A 63 5.48 -20.09 -17.45
C ASP A 63 5.78 -20.14 -15.96
N ARG A 64 6.40 -21.22 -15.50
CA ARG A 64 6.76 -21.43 -14.11
C ARG A 64 8.19 -21.91 -14.04
N TRP A 65 8.96 -21.40 -13.08
CA TRP A 65 10.41 -21.54 -13.07
C TRP A 65 10.89 -22.29 -11.83
N GLU A 66 11.68 -23.33 -12.02
CA GLU A 66 12.30 -24.09 -10.93
C GLU A 66 13.58 -23.40 -10.47
N LEU A 67 13.75 -23.30 -9.14
CA LEU A 67 14.98 -22.88 -8.47
C LEU A 67 15.62 -24.07 -7.79
N LYS A 68 16.84 -24.42 -8.19
CA LYS A 68 17.71 -25.41 -7.53
C LYS A 68 18.80 -24.68 -6.76
N VAL A 69 18.88 -24.94 -5.46
CA VAL A 69 19.86 -24.31 -4.55
C VAL A 69 20.90 -25.34 -4.13
N GLU A 70 22.17 -24.99 -4.33
CA GLU A 70 23.33 -25.76 -3.87
C GLU A 70 24.21 -24.85 -3.00
N LYS A 71 24.90 -25.40 -2.00
CA LYS A 71 25.87 -24.64 -1.19
C LYS A 71 27.06 -24.22 -2.05
N ASN A 72 27.51 -22.97 -1.95
CA ASN A 72 28.74 -22.53 -2.61
C ASN A 72 29.96 -23.18 -1.90
N PRO A 73 30.73 -24.06 -2.56
CA PRO A 73 31.84 -24.77 -1.92
C PRO A 73 33.06 -23.86 -1.67
N ASN A 74 33.12 -22.69 -2.30
CA ASN A 74 34.26 -21.78 -2.21
C ASN A 74 34.16 -20.79 -1.04
N VAL A 75 33.07 -20.83 -0.25
CA VAL A 75 32.78 -19.85 0.81
C VAL A 75 32.18 -20.57 2.02
N GLU A 76 32.82 -20.41 3.18
CA GLU A 76 32.23 -20.87 4.44
C GLU A 76 31.15 -19.88 4.92
N ALA A 77 30.08 -20.41 5.54
CA ALA A 77 28.95 -19.62 5.97
C ALA A 77 29.23 -18.95 7.33
N ASN A 78 29.46 -17.64 7.30
CA ASN A 78 29.89 -16.85 8.47
C ASN A 78 28.75 -16.02 9.10
N GLU A 79 27.55 -16.03 8.51
CA GLU A 79 26.37 -15.28 8.96
C GLU A 79 25.13 -16.17 8.91
N GLU A 80 24.23 -16.02 9.89
CA GLU A 80 22.99 -16.80 10.00
C GLU A 80 22.10 -16.69 8.77
N GLY A 81 21.68 -17.84 8.23
CA GLY A 81 20.79 -17.96 7.08
C GLY A 81 20.29 -19.39 6.90
N LYS A 82 19.29 -19.56 6.03
CA LYS A 82 18.79 -20.86 5.59
C LYS A 82 19.67 -21.42 4.47
N GLU A 83 19.77 -22.73 4.37
CA GLU A 83 20.47 -23.43 3.27
C GLU A 83 19.63 -23.52 1.98
N ASN A 84 18.31 -23.33 2.10
CA ASN A 84 17.35 -23.43 1.00
C ASN A 84 16.36 -22.25 1.03
N LEU A 85 15.81 -21.92 -0.15
CA LEU A 85 14.74 -20.93 -0.31
C LEU A 85 13.40 -21.45 0.25
N PRO A 86 12.48 -20.57 0.67
CA PRO A 86 11.17 -20.98 1.21
C PRO A 86 10.25 -21.62 0.15
N LEU A 87 10.46 -21.28 -1.12
CA LEU A 87 9.79 -21.86 -2.28
C LEU A 87 10.84 -22.15 -3.35
N ASN A 88 10.66 -23.25 -4.09
CA ASN A 88 11.52 -23.66 -5.21
C ASN A 88 10.87 -23.42 -6.59
N VAL A 89 9.68 -22.83 -6.65
CA VAL A 89 8.97 -22.50 -7.90
C VAL A 89 8.58 -21.03 -7.90
N VAL A 90 8.93 -20.33 -8.97
CA VAL A 90 8.56 -18.94 -9.24
C VAL A 90 7.37 -18.91 -10.21
N ASN A 91 6.29 -18.25 -9.81
CA ASN A 91 5.11 -18.01 -10.66
C ASN A 91 5.01 -16.52 -11.03
N ASN A 92 5.51 -15.61 -10.19
CA ASN A 92 5.47 -14.17 -10.39
C ASN A 92 6.88 -13.60 -10.58
N TYR A 93 7.72 -13.73 -9.56
CA TYR A 93 9.07 -13.15 -9.54
C TYR A 93 9.94 -13.70 -8.40
N PHE A 94 11.26 -13.71 -8.64
CA PHE A 94 12.31 -14.03 -7.67
C PHE A 94 13.25 -12.83 -7.55
N SER A 95 13.70 -12.49 -6.35
CA SER A 95 14.66 -11.41 -6.18
C SER A 95 15.65 -11.62 -5.04
N LEU A 96 16.73 -10.85 -5.09
CA LEU A 96 17.77 -10.80 -4.07
C LEU A 96 18.29 -9.37 -3.86
N GLY A 97 18.73 -9.06 -2.64
CA GLY A 97 19.22 -7.74 -2.25
C GLY A 97 18.15 -6.87 -1.58
N VAL A 98 18.13 -5.56 -1.85
CA VAL A 98 17.28 -4.60 -1.11
C VAL A 98 15.78 -4.88 -1.22
N ASP A 99 15.28 -5.35 -2.36
CA ASP A 99 13.86 -5.74 -2.52
C ASP A 99 13.48 -6.88 -1.56
N ALA A 100 14.25 -7.97 -1.58
CA ALA A 100 14.06 -9.08 -0.68
C ALA A 100 14.33 -8.73 0.79
N HIS A 101 15.17 -7.72 1.08
CA HIS A 101 15.35 -7.23 2.45
C HIS A 101 14.09 -6.57 2.99
N ILE A 102 13.43 -5.73 2.18
CA ILE A 102 12.16 -5.08 2.51
C ILE A 102 11.06 -6.13 2.71
N ALA A 103 10.98 -7.14 1.83
CA ALA A 103 10.07 -8.26 1.99
C ALA A 103 10.32 -9.06 3.29
N LEU A 104 11.59 -9.28 3.64
CA LEU A 104 11.95 -9.96 4.89
C LEU A 104 11.58 -9.15 6.13
N GLU A 105 11.87 -7.84 6.18
CA GLU A 105 11.47 -6.98 7.31
C GLU A 105 9.94 -6.92 7.45
N PHE A 106 9.18 -6.98 6.34
CA PHE A 106 7.72 -7.10 6.37
C PHE A 106 7.27 -8.44 6.97
N HIS A 107 7.89 -9.57 6.62
CA HIS A 107 7.57 -10.87 7.22
C HIS A 107 7.91 -10.91 8.71
N GLU A 108 9.14 -10.55 9.09
CA GLU A 108 9.61 -10.54 10.48
C GLU A 108 8.68 -9.67 11.36
N ALA A 109 8.23 -8.50 10.87
CA ALA A 109 7.28 -7.65 11.58
C ALA A 109 5.84 -8.19 11.61
N ARG A 110 5.39 -8.88 10.56
CA ARG A 110 4.07 -9.50 10.48
C ARG A 110 3.94 -10.73 11.37
N GLU A 111 5.01 -11.51 11.52
CA GLU A 111 5.07 -12.63 12.46
C GLU A 111 5.12 -12.14 13.91
N ALA A 112 5.84 -11.04 14.18
CA ALA A 112 5.92 -10.45 15.53
C ALA A 112 4.61 -9.76 15.98
N HIS A 113 3.87 -9.14 15.06
CA HIS A 113 2.66 -8.34 15.38
C HIS A 113 1.49 -8.57 14.40
N PRO A 114 0.91 -9.79 14.32
CA PRO A 114 -0.11 -10.13 13.31
C PRO A 114 -1.32 -9.20 13.30
N GLU A 115 -1.72 -8.68 14.48
CA GLU A 115 -2.84 -7.74 14.65
C GLU A 115 -2.63 -6.42 13.90
N ARG A 116 -1.38 -6.05 13.60
CA ARG A 116 -1.06 -4.83 12.83
C ARG A 116 -1.25 -5.00 11.32
N PHE A 117 -1.45 -6.22 10.82
CA PHE A 117 -1.48 -6.53 9.38
C PHE A 117 -2.85 -6.97 8.85
N ASN A 118 -3.92 -6.67 9.61
CA ASN A 118 -5.31 -6.99 9.24
C ASN A 118 -5.91 -6.10 8.12
N SER A 119 -5.21 -5.03 7.70
CA SER A 119 -5.70 -4.06 6.70
C SER A 119 -4.80 -4.01 5.46
N ARG A 120 -5.39 -4.20 4.27
CA ARG A 120 -4.68 -4.08 2.98
C ARG A 120 -3.99 -2.71 2.81
N LEU A 121 -4.59 -1.63 3.31
CA LEU A 121 -4.04 -0.28 3.25
C LEU A 121 -2.79 -0.15 4.14
N ARG A 122 -2.90 -0.61 5.40
CA ARG A 122 -1.79 -0.61 6.36
C ARG A 122 -0.62 -1.50 5.92
N ASN A 123 -0.93 -2.64 5.30
CA ASN A 123 0.08 -3.55 4.75
C ASN A 123 0.87 -2.89 3.60
N LYS A 124 0.20 -2.20 2.68
CA LYS A 124 0.86 -1.41 1.62
C LYS A 124 1.69 -0.27 2.21
N MET A 125 1.18 0.42 3.22
CA MET A 125 1.89 1.50 3.93
C MET A 125 3.20 1.01 4.56
N PHE A 126 3.18 -0.15 5.24
CA PHE A 126 4.39 -0.75 5.82
C PHE A 126 5.46 -1.08 4.78
N TYR A 127 5.07 -1.65 3.63
CA TYR A 127 6.01 -1.89 2.52
C TYR A 127 6.67 -0.59 2.03
N GLY A 128 5.92 0.51 1.97
CA GLY A 128 6.48 1.84 1.72
C GLY A 128 7.46 2.30 2.81
N GLN A 129 7.12 2.07 4.09
CA GLN A 129 7.93 2.50 5.24
C GLN A 129 9.31 1.82 5.26
N MET A 130 9.37 0.50 5.11
CA MET A 130 10.65 -0.20 5.08
C MET A 130 11.44 0.11 3.79
N GLY A 131 10.76 0.28 2.65
CA GLY A 131 11.41 0.76 1.42
C GLY A 131 12.06 2.14 1.53
N GLY A 132 11.43 3.08 2.24
CA GLY A 132 11.99 4.40 2.53
C GLY A 132 13.15 4.36 3.53
N LYS A 133 13.05 3.52 4.56
CA LYS A 133 14.10 3.34 5.58
C LYS A 133 15.39 2.76 5.00
N ASP A 134 15.29 1.77 4.11
CA ASP A 134 16.46 1.11 3.52
C ASP A 134 17.18 2.00 2.48
N LEU A 135 16.47 2.98 1.91
CA LEU A 135 17.04 4.03 1.07
C LEU A 135 18.02 4.95 1.81
N LEU A 136 17.79 5.17 3.11
CA LEU A 136 18.72 5.88 4.00
C LEU A 136 19.88 4.96 4.44
N ARG A 137 19.61 3.69 4.77
CA ARG A 137 20.61 2.76 5.30
C ARG A 137 21.62 2.24 4.26
N ARG A 138 21.27 2.21 2.97
CA ARG A 138 22.16 1.87 1.84
C ARG A 138 22.90 0.53 1.97
N LYS A 139 22.39 -0.40 2.79
CA LYS A 139 23.04 -1.66 3.20
C LYS A 139 23.51 -2.54 2.03
N TRP A 140 22.75 -2.54 0.93
CA TRP A 140 23.00 -3.36 -0.26
C TRP A 140 23.71 -2.63 -1.42
N LYS A 141 24.35 -1.49 -1.14
CA LYS A 141 25.09 -0.70 -2.17
C LYS A 141 26.20 -1.47 -2.87
N GLY A 142 26.71 -2.54 -2.24
CA GLY A 142 27.76 -3.42 -2.80
C GLY A 142 27.26 -4.75 -3.38
N LEU A 143 25.94 -4.96 -3.60
CA LEU A 143 25.40 -6.25 -4.02
C LEU A 143 26.10 -6.83 -5.26
N ALA A 144 26.38 -5.99 -6.27
CA ALA A 144 27.02 -6.41 -7.51
C ALA A 144 28.47 -6.95 -7.34
N GLU A 145 29.11 -6.75 -6.20
CA GLU A 145 30.41 -7.36 -5.86
C GLU A 145 30.28 -8.71 -5.14
N LEU A 146 29.08 -9.06 -4.66
CA LEU A 146 28.78 -10.27 -3.88
C LEU A 146 28.06 -11.35 -4.69
N VAL A 147 27.74 -11.06 -5.95
CA VAL A 147 26.93 -11.90 -6.83
C VAL A 147 27.59 -11.97 -8.21
N THR A 148 27.79 -13.17 -8.73
CA THR A 148 27.98 -13.38 -10.18
C THR A 148 26.69 -13.88 -10.79
N LEU A 149 26.39 -13.42 -12.01
CA LEU A 149 25.20 -13.78 -12.76
C LEU A 149 25.59 -14.23 -14.16
N GLU A 150 25.24 -15.47 -14.49
CA GLU A 150 25.32 -16.02 -15.84
C GLU A 150 23.88 -16.24 -16.35
N CYS A 151 23.58 -15.78 -17.56
CA CYS A 151 22.29 -15.95 -18.23
C CYS A 151 22.53 -16.55 -19.61
N ASP A 152 21.94 -17.70 -19.92
CA ASP A 152 22.15 -18.44 -21.19
C ASP A 152 23.64 -18.60 -21.56
N GLY A 153 24.48 -18.97 -20.58
CA GLY A 153 25.93 -19.15 -20.74
C GLY A 153 26.73 -17.85 -20.87
N LYS A 154 26.10 -16.68 -20.76
CA LYS A 154 26.75 -15.37 -20.85
C LYS A 154 26.88 -14.71 -19.48
N ASP A 155 28.10 -14.29 -19.12
CA ASP A 155 28.34 -13.49 -17.92
C ASP A 155 27.69 -12.09 -18.03
N MET A 156 26.74 -11.82 -17.13
CA MET A 156 26.03 -10.56 -17.00
C MET A 156 26.53 -9.74 -15.79
N THR A 157 27.45 -10.28 -14.99
CA THR A 157 28.07 -9.62 -13.83
C THR A 157 28.65 -8.24 -14.15
N PRO A 158 29.34 -7.99 -15.29
CA PRO A 158 29.85 -6.66 -15.63
C PRO A 158 28.74 -5.61 -15.71
N LYS A 159 27.56 -5.98 -16.23
CA LYS A 159 26.40 -5.08 -16.37
C LYS A 159 25.76 -4.77 -15.01
N LEU A 160 25.75 -5.73 -14.08
CA LEU A 160 25.32 -5.50 -12.70
C LEU A 160 26.21 -4.45 -12.00
N LYS A 161 27.54 -4.56 -12.19
CA LYS A 161 28.53 -3.64 -11.62
C LYS A 161 28.49 -2.25 -12.25
N GLU A 162 28.39 -2.17 -13.58
CA GLU A 162 28.24 -0.91 -14.32
C GLU A 162 27.07 -0.07 -13.81
N HIS A 163 25.90 -0.70 -13.66
CA HIS A 163 24.69 -0.04 -13.19
C HIS A 163 24.56 0.03 -11.66
N LYS A 164 25.53 -0.51 -10.92
CA LYS A 164 25.59 -0.48 -9.43
C LYS A 164 24.29 -0.94 -8.79
N VAL A 165 23.78 -2.09 -9.23
CA VAL A 165 22.49 -2.62 -8.76
C VAL A 165 22.54 -2.94 -7.27
N HIS A 166 21.45 -2.66 -6.56
CA HIS A 166 21.25 -2.94 -5.13
C HIS A 166 20.23 -4.07 -4.90
N ALA A 167 19.44 -4.40 -5.92
CA ALA A 167 18.63 -5.61 -6.04
C ALA A 167 18.68 -6.14 -7.48
N ILE A 168 18.53 -7.45 -7.61
CA ILE A 168 18.35 -8.17 -8.89
C ILE A 168 16.99 -8.84 -8.81
N VAL A 169 16.15 -8.62 -9.82
CA VAL A 169 14.77 -9.14 -9.89
C VAL A 169 14.60 -9.91 -11.18
N PHE A 170 14.16 -11.16 -11.06
CA PHE A 170 13.73 -12.02 -12.15
C PHE A 170 12.21 -11.97 -12.20
N LEU A 171 11.64 -11.52 -13.31
CA LEU A 171 10.20 -11.30 -13.48
C LEU A 171 9.67 -12.30 -14.51
N ASN A 172 8.64 -13.05 -14.12
CA ASN A 172 7.86 -13.91 -15.00
C ASN A 172 6.52 -13.25 -15.41
N ILE A 173 6.12 -12.20 -14.67
CA ILE A 173 4.93 -11.41 -14.97
C ILE A 173 5.27 -9.92 -15.04
N HIS A 174 4.47 -9.17 -15.80
CA HIS A 174 4.69 -7.73 -16.01
C HIS A 174 4.34 -6.84 -14.82
N SER A 175 3.64 -7.37 -13.82
CA SER A 175 3.23 -6.63 -12.62
C SER A 175 4.09 -7.02 -11.41
N TYR A 176 4.63 -6.02 -10.72
CA TYR A 176 5.54 -6.22 -9.58
C TYR A 176 5.31 -5.14 -8.51
N GLY A 177 5.54 -5.47 -7.24
CA GLY A 177 5.58 -4.49 -6.15
C GLY A 177 4.26 -3.73 -5.95
N GLY A 178 3.12 -4.40 -6.12
CA GLY A 178 1.79 -3.79 -5.94
C GLY A 178 1.18 -3.13 -7.19
N GLY A 179 1.71 -3.40 -8.38
CA GLY A 179 1.17 -2.93 -9.66
C GLY A 179 2.12 -2.08 -10.51
N THR A 180 3.40 -2.01 -10.15
CA THR A 180 4.43 -1.33 -10.94
C THR A 180 4.96 -2.23 -12.05
N HIS A 181 5.63 -1.61 -13.05
CA HIS A 181 6.10 -2.29 -14.25
C HIS A 181 7.61 -2.00 -14.44
N PRO A 182 8.50 -2.72 -13.74
CA PRO A 182 9.94 -2.43 -13.73
C PRO A 182 10.67 -2.75 -15.04
N TRP A 183 10.08 -3.55 -15.94
CA TRP A 183 10.64 -3.82 -17.28
C TRP A 183 10.45 -2.62 -18.22
N ASN A 184 11.54 -2.14 -18.83
CA ASN A 184 11.47 -1.03 -19.77
C ASN A 184 11.08 -1.48 -21.18
N ARG A 185 9.81 -1.27 -21.56
CA ARG A 185 9.27 -1.55 -22.90
C ARG A 185 9.96 -0.77 -24.04
N GLN A 186 10.65 0.34 -23.75
CA GLN A 186 11.42 1.09 -24.77
C GLN A 186 12.68 0.35 -25.24
N SER A 187 13.02 -0.80 -24.63
CA SER A 187 14.09 -1.69 -25.09
C SER A 187 13.80 -2.40 -26.40
N GLY A 188 12.54 -2.40 -26.87
CA GLY A 188 12.11 -3.10 -28.08
C GLY A 188 11.82 -4.60 -27.90
N ILE A 189 11.99 -5.13 -26.68
CA ILE A 189 11.60 -6.49 -26.31
C ILE A 189 10.35 -6.40 -25.43
N GLU A 190 9.24 -6.95 -25.92
CA GLU A 190 8.02 -7.09 -25.12
C GLU A 190 8.18 -8.24 -24.13
N GLN A 191 7.69 -8.00 -22.91
CA GLN A 191 7.62 -9.01 -21.86
C GLN A 191 6.34 -9.82 -22.02
N ASN A 192 6.45 -11.14 -21.93
CA ASN A 192 5.33 -12.07 -22.03
C ASN A 192 5.34 -13.06 -20.84
N THR A 193 4.27 -13.85 -20.68
CA THR A 193 4.16 -14.84 -19.60
C THR A 193 4.17 -16.28 -20.11
N ASP A 194 4.34 -16.50 -21.41
CA ASP A 194 4.34 -17.84 -22.03
C ASP A 194 5.35 -18.03 -23.18
N ASP A 195 6.38 -17.19 -23.28
CA ASP A 195 7.42 -17.26 -24.32
C ASP A 195 8.60 -18.18 -23.96
N GLY A 196 8.65 -18.70 -22.74
CA GLY A 196 9.76 -19.51 -22.21
C GLY A 196 10.98 -18.68 -21.79
N MET A 197 10.80 -17.38 -21.56
CA MET A 197 11.87 -16.44 -21.19
C MET A 197 11.56 -15.77 -19.84
N ILE A 198 12.60 -15.35 -19.12
CA ILE A 198 12.45 -14.57 -17.89
C ILE A 198 13.19 -13.22 -17.98
N GLU A 199 12.55 -12.14 -17.56
CA GLU A 199 13.14 -10.80 -17.56
C GLU A 199 14.02 -10.58 -16.33
N VAL A 200 15.29 -10.24 -16.55
CA VAL A 200 16.23 -9.88 -15.49
C VAL A 200 16.38 -8.36 -15.40
N VAL A 201 16.02 -7.79 -14.26
CA VAL A 201 16.05 -6.36 -13.97
C VAL A 201 16.97 -6.04 -12.80
N GLY A 202 17.86 -5.08 -13.01
CA GLY A 202 18.66 -4.46 -11.96
C GLY A 202 17.95 -3.23 -11.39
N LEU A 203 17.82 -3.16 -10.07
CA LEU A 203 17.24 -2.02 -9.36
C LEU A 203 18.28 -1.40 -8.42
N THR A 204 18.46 -0.10 -8.51
CA THR A 204 19.06 0.70 -7.43
C THR A 204 17.98 1.09 -6.40
N THR A 205 18.36 1.39 -5.16
CA THR A 205 17.38 1.79 -4.13
C THR A 205 16.62 3.08 -4.51
N TYR A 206 17.19 3.94 -5.36
CA TYR A 206 16.51 5.13 -5.90
C TYR A 206 15.47 4.81 -6.99
N GLN A 207 15.61 3.67 -7.68
CA GLN A 207 14.63 3.24 -8.69
C GLN A 207 13.38 2.65 -8.05
N LEU A 208 13.50 1.92 -6.93
CA LEU A 208 12.35 1.33 -6.21
C LEU A 208 11.18 2.31 -5.99
N PRO A 209 11.34 3.49 -5.37
CA PRO A 209 10.23 4.44 -5.21
C PRO A 209 9.80 5.07 -6.54
N LEU A 210 10.70 5.18 -7.53
CA LEU A 210 10.39 5.74 -8.84
C LEU A 210 9.47 4.81 -9.66
N LEU A 211 9.46 3.50 -9.40
CA LEU A 211 8.54 2.54 -10.02
C LEU A 211 7.07 2.91 -9.79
N GLN A 212 6.73 3.43 -8.60
CA GLN A 212 5.37 3.89 -8.27
C GLN A 212 4.96 5.14 -9.08
N ALA A 213 5.93 5.92 -9.57
CA ALA A 213 5.72 7.08 -10.43
C ALA A 213 5.86 6.75 -11.93
N GLY A 214 5.69 5.47 -12.32
CA GLY A 214 5.81 5.02 -13.72
C GLY A 214 7.26 4.95 -14.23
N GLY A 215 8.25 4.97 -13.33
CA GLY A 215 9.64 4.67 -13.67
C GLY A 215 9.88 3.18 -13.93
N HIS A 216 11.09 2.87 -14.39
CA HIS A 216 11.52 1.51 -14.71
C HIS A 216 12.87 1.18 -14.07
N GLY A 217 13.16 -0.11 -13.96
CA GLY A 217 14.47 -0.62 -13.62
C GLY A 217 15.43 -0.61 -14.79
N THR A 218 16.59 -1.22 -14.60
CA THR A 218 17.58 -1.42 -15.66
C THR A 218 17.43 -2.83 -16.23
N CYS A 219 16.96 -2.95 -17.48
CA CYS A 219 16.88 -4.24 -18.19
C CYS A 219 18.29 -4.83 -18.35
N ILE A 220 18.58 -5.94 -17.67
CA ILE A 220 19.86 -6.66 -17.74
C ILE A 220 19.86 -7.56 -18.98
N CYS A 221 18.89 -8.47 -19.06
CA CYS A 221 18.63 -9.35 -20.21
C CYS A 221 17.24 -9.98 -20.10
N GLN A 222 16.82 -10.69 -21.14
CA GLN A 222 15.83 -11.75 -21.11
C GLN A 222 16.61 -13.07 -21.28
N CYS A 223 16.24 -14.17 -20.61
CA CYS A 223 16.96 -15.45 -20.73
C CYS A 223 16.09 -16.70 -20.48
N GLN A 224 16.53 -17.87 -20.95
CA GLN A 224 15.89 -19.18 -20.72
C GLN A 224 16.47 -19.92 -19.50
N THR A 225 17.67 -19.57 -19.10
CA THR A 225 18.41 -20.16 -17.99
C THR A 225 19.20 -19.08 -17.26
N ALA A 226 19.26 -19.17 -15.93
CA ALA A 226 20.11 -18.30 -15.13
C ALA A 226 20.82 -19.07 -14.03
N LYS A 227 22.08 -18.70 -13.79
CA LYS A 227 22.91 -19.22 -12.71
C LYS A 227 23.43 -18.05 -11.88
N ILE A 228 23.05 -18.03 -10.62
CA ILE A 228 23.41 -17.01 -9.64
C ILE A 228 24.38 -17.65 -8.66
N VAL A 229 25.55 -17.05 -8.44
CA VAL A 229 26.49 -17.49 -7.39
C VAL A 229 26.68 -16.36 -6.40
N THR A 230 26.41 -16.63 -5.12
CA THR A 230 26.56 -15.66 -4.03
C THR A 230 27.78 -15.99 -3.17
N THR A 231 28.51 -14.96 -2.76
CA THR A 231 29.69 -15.08 -1.88
C THR A 231 29.43 -14.61 -0.45
N LYS A 232 28.17 -14.31 -0.12
CA LYS A 232 27.72 -13.86 1.19
C LYS A 232 26.27 -14.32 1.44
N THR A 233 25.87 -14.42 2.71
CA THR A 233 24.46 -14.54 3.09
C THR A 233 23.66 -13.31 2.61
N ILE A 234 22.65 -13.53 1.78
CA ILE A 234 21.88 -12.46 1.11
C ILE A 234 20.39 -12.70 1.33
N PRO A 235 19.58 -11.65 1.62
CA PRO A 235 18.13 -11.77 1.63
C PRO A 235 17.62 -12.02 0.22
N MET A 236 16.74 -13.01 0.09
CA MET A 236 16.09 -13.43 -1.15
C MET A 236 14.60 -13.63 -0.91
N GLN A 237 13.78 -13.46 -1.96
CA GLN A 237 12.35 -13.77 -1.91
C GLN A 237 11.85 -14.41 -3.20
N VAL A 238 10.88 -15.32 -3.06
CA VAL A 238 10.20 -16.00 -4.16
C VAL A 238 8.69 -15.78 -3.99
N ASP A 239 8.05 -15.16 -4.98
CA ASP A 239 6.60 -14.86 -4.98
C ASP A 239 6.09 -14.18 -3.69
N GLY A 240 6.96 -13.38 -3.07
CA GLY A 240 6.73 -12.65 -1.83
C GLY A 240 7.18 -13.36 -0.55
N GLU A 241 7.54 -14.66 -0.56
CA GLU A 241 8.06 -15.38 0.61
C GLU A 241 9.58 -15.18 0.74
N ALA A 242 10.05 -14.66 1.87
CA ALA A 242 11.43 -14.17 2.03
C ALA A 242 12.28 -14.97 3.03
N CYS A 243 13.60 -14.99 2.82
CA CYS A 243 14.58 -15.52 3.77
C CYS A 243 15.98 -14.88 3.59
N LYS A 244 16.84 -14.99 4.59
CA LYS A 244 18.30 -14.88 4.42
C LYS A 244 18.81 -16.23 3.91
N LEU A 245 19.36 -16.31 2.71
CA LEU A 245 19.98 -17.52 2.15
C LEU A 245 21.50 -17.43 2.34
N THR A 246 22.15 -18.51 2.76
CA THR A 246 23.62 -18.61 2.90
C THR A 246 24.33 -18.55 1.52
N PRO A 247 25.68 -18.47 1.47
CA PRO A 247 26.41 -18.49 0.19
C PRO A 247 26.08 -19.73 -0.65
N SER A 248 25.48 -19.51 -1.83
CA SER A 248 24.85 -20.55 -2.64
C SER A 248 25.12 -20.39 -4.13
N ILE A 249 25.01 -21.49 -4.85
CA ILE A 249 24.85 -21.56 -6.30
C ILE A 249 23.36 -21.85 -6.54
N ILE A 250 22.68 -20.96 -7.26
CA ILE A 250 21.25 -21.07 -7.56
C ILE A 250 21.10 -21.20 -9.07
N SER A 251 20.47 -22.28 -9.53
CA SER A 251 20.16 -22.51 -10.94
C SER A 251 18.66 -22.36 -11.17
N MET A 252 18.30 -21.55 -12.17
CA MET A 252 16.93 -21.25 -12.57
C MET A 252 16.67 -21.78 -13.98
N ASN A 253 15.59 -22.55 -14.15
CA ASN A 253 15.18 -23.13 -15.43
C ASN A 253 13.65 -23.14 -15.56
N LEU A 254 13.12 -23.20 -16.77
CA LEU A 254 11.69 -23.42 -17.00
C LEU A 254 11.27 -24.81 -16.47
N LEU A 255 10.22 -24.84 -15.63
CA LEU A 255 9.65 -26.05 -15.04
C LEU A 255 8.53 -26.62 -15.92
N ASN A 256 7.45 -25.84 -16.08
CA ASN A 256 6.27 -26.18 -16.88
C ASN A 256 5.48 -24.91 -17.23
N LYS A 257 4.36 -25.08 -17.95
CA LYS A 257 3.37 -24.03 -18.19
C LYS A 257 2.06 -24.41 -17.51
N ALA A 258 1.44 -23.47 -16.80
CA ALA A 258 0.13 -23.64 -16.18
C ALA A 258 -0.95 -22.86 -16.95
N PRO A 259 -2.14 -23.45 -17.22
CA PRO A 259 -3.25 -22.72 -17.79
C PRO A 259 -3.88 -21.79 -16.74
N MET A 260 -4.01 -20.51 -17.08
CA MET A 260 -4.57 -19.46 -16.24
C MET A 260 -5.73 -18.78 -16.96
N LEU A 261 -6.76 -18.39 -16.22
CA LEU A 261 -7.85 -17.58 -16.76
C LEU A 261 -7.47 -16.10 -16.70
N ALA A 262 -7.47 -15.44 -17.86
CA ALA A 262 -7.18 -14.01 -18.00
C ALA A 262 -8.41 -13.23 -18.45
N LYS A 263 -8.60 -12.04 -17.89
CA LYS A 263 -9.73 -11.17 -18.24
C LYS A 263 -9.56 -10.65 -19.67
N ARG A 264 -10.54 -10.96 -20.52
CA ARG A 264 -10.59 -10.58 -21.93
C ARG A 264 -10.46 -9.06 -22.10
N LYS A 265 -9.48 -8.62 -22.89
CA LYS A 265 -9.30 -7.19 -23.22
C LYS A 265 -10.33 -6.79 -24.26
N GLY A 266 -11.16 -5.80 -23.94
CA GLY A 266 -12.39 -5.48 -24.66
C GLY A 266 -12.22 -5.03 -26.12
N GLY A 267 -12.27 -5.99 -27.05
CA GLY A 267 -12.89 -5.79 -28.35
C GLY A 267 -14.38 -6.09 -28.25
N LYS A 268 -15.24 -5.32 -28.93
CA LYS A 268 -16.69 -5.62 -28.99
C LYS A 268 -16.90 -6.97 -29.69
N SER A 269 -17.18 -8.04 -28.93
CA SER A 269 -17.51 -9.33 -29.52
C SER A 269 -18.97 -9.38 -29.96
N ASN A 270 -19.21 -9.19 -31.26
CA ASN A 270 -20.45 -9.66 -31.89
C ASN A 270 -20.37 -11.18 -32.12
N THR A 271 -20.51 -11.93 -31.04
CA THR A 271 -20.87 -13.36 -31.05
C THR A 271 -21.95 -13.54 -30.00
N PRO A 272 -22.91 -14.46 -30.19
CA PRO A 272 -24.07 -14.55 -29.32
C PRO A 272 -23.59 -14.77 -27.88
N GLN A 273 -24.02 -13.87 -27.01
CA GLN A 273 -24.00 -14.05 -25.56
C GLN A 273 -24.49 -15.48 -25.30
N ALA A 274 -23.69 -16.30 -24.61
CA ALA A 274 -24.19 -17.56 -24.10
C ALA A 274 -25.34 -17.18 -23.17
N THR A 275 -26.58 -17.34 -23.65
CA THR A 275 -27.76 -16.91 -22.92
C THR A 275 -27.81 -17.76 -21.68
N LEU A 276 -27.41 -17.18 -20.54
CA LEU A 276 -27.64 -17.75 -19.23
C LEU A 276 -29.10 -18.17 -19.21
N GLU A 277 -29.35 -19.48 -19.05
CA GLU A 277 -30.70 -20.00 -19.19
C GLU A 277 -31.61 -19.24 -18.22
N PRO A 278 -32.75 -18.72 -18.70
CA PRO A 278 -33.59 -17.87 -17.88
C PRO A 278 -34.08 -18.69 -16.68
N LEU A 279 -33.78 -18.18 -15.49
CA LEU A 279 -34.09 -18.82 -14.23
C LEU A 279 -35.58 -18.68 -13.97
N LYS A 280 -36.26 -19.82 -13.85
CA LYS A 280 -37.68 -19.91 -13.51
C LYS A 280 -37.82 -20.09 -12.01
N VAL A 281 -38.36 -19.08 -11.34
CA VAL A 281 -38.46 -19.05 -9.88
C VAL A 281 -39.92 -18.99 -9.46
N ASN A 282 -40.31 -19.91 -8.59
CA ASN A 282 -41.64 -19.92 -8.01
C ASN A 282 -41.73 -18.87 -6.91
N VAL A 283 -42.76 -18.02 -6.97
CA VAL A 283 -43.01 -16.95 -6.00
C VAL A 283 -44.13 -17.39 -5.05
N PHE A 284 -43.88 -17.24 -3.76
CA PHE A 284 -44.84 -17.52 -2.69
C PHE A 284 -45.01 -16.29 -1.79
N ARG A 285 -46.24 -15.97 -1.39
CA ARG A 285 -46.50 -14.99 -0.35
C ARG A 285 -46.54 -15.64 1.03
N ILE A 286 -46.13 -14.89 2.03
CA ILE A 286 -46.27 -15.17 3.46
C ILE A 286 -47.11 -14.03 4.04
N SER A 287 -48.05 -14.29 4.95
CA SER A 287 -48.76 -13.22 5.66
C SER A 287 -47.93 -12.70 6.84
N MET A 288 -48.10 -11.44 7.24
CA MET A 288 -47.46 -10.92 8.46
C MET A 288 -47.76 -11.76 9.70
N ALA A 289 -48.98 -12.33 9.83
CA ALA A 289 -49.35 -13.15 10.97
C ALA A 289 -48.57 -14.47 11.02
N ASP A 290 -48.41 -15.16 9.88
CA ASP A 290 -47.62 -16.38 9.79
C ASP A 290 -46.13 -16.10 10.00
N TYR A 291 -45.65 -14.96 9.47
CA TYR A 291 -44.27 -14.52 9.66
C TYR A 291 -43.96 -14.27 11.13
N GLU A 292 -44.77 -13.49 11.85
CA GLU A 292 -44.54 -13.18 13.26
C GLU A 292 -44.59 -14.43 14.16
N GLN A 293 -45.41 -15.42 13.81
CA GLN A 293 -45.51 -16.68 14.56
C GLN A 293 -44.41 -17.69 14.23
N HIS A 294 -43.89 -17.70 13.00
CA HIS A 294 -43.08 -18.80 12.47
C HIS A 294 -41.76 -18.40 11.81
N HIS A 295 -41.31 -17.13 11.84
CA HIS A 295 -40.04 -16.73 11.20
C HIS A 295 -38.80 -17.47 11.71
N TYR A 296 -38.85 -18.00 12.93
CA TYR A 296 -37.81 -18.88 13.51
C TYR A 296 -37.86 -20.34 13.04
N ASP A 297 -39.00 -20.84 12.53
CA ASP A 297 -39.15 -22.22 12.02
C ASP A 297 -39.37 -22.19 10.51
N LYS A 298 -38.29 -22.45 9.76
CA LYS A 298 -38.33 -22.49 8.30
C LYS A 298 -39.31 -23.51 7.73
N THR A 299 -39.64 -24.58 8.46
CA THR A 299 -40.51 -25.64 7.95
C THR A 299 -41.97 -25.20 8.01
N LEU A 300 -42.40 -24.68 9.16
CA LEU A 300 -43.76 -24.17 9.34
C LEU A 300 -44.02 -22.96 8.44
N LEU A 301 -43.08 -22.02 8.33
CA LEU A 301 -43.26 -20.85 7.48
C LEU A 301 -43.36 -21.20 5.99
N LYS A 302 -42.61 -22.22 5.53
CA LYS A 302 -42.73 -22.74 4.16
C LYS A 302 -44.07 -23.44 3.90
N GLN A 303 -44.70 -24.03 4.92
CA GLN A 303 -46.02 -24.66 4.81
C GLN A 303 -47.16 -23.63 4.81
N ALA A 304 -47.01 -22.53 5.55
CA ALA A 304 -47.96 -21.41 5.55
C ALA A 304 -47.90 -20.56 4.26
N ALA A 305 -46.81 -20.63 3.51
CA ALA A 305 -46.61 -19.81 2.31
C ALA A 305 -47.55 -20.23 1.15
N ILE A 306 -48.22 -19.24 0.55
CA ILE A 306 -49.21 -19.44 -0.52
C ILE A 306 -48.54 -19.15 -1.87
N ARG A 307 -48.55 -20.12 -2.80
CA ARG A 307 -47.96 -19.96 -4.14
C ARG A 307 -48.72 -18.87 -4.93
N MET A 308 -47.99 -17.88 -5.44
CA MET A 308 -48.51 -16.83 -6.31
C MET A 308 -48.37 -17.17 -7.79
N GLY A 309 -47.25 -17.78 -8.19
CA GLY A 309 -46.97 -18.11 -9.58
C GLY A 309 -45.49 -18.35 -9.83
N GLU A 310 -45.05 -18.14 -11.07
CA GLU A 310 -43.68 -18.29 -11.52
C GLU A 310 -43.24 -17.01 -12.25
N ILE A 311 -42.00 -16.58 -12.00
CA ILE A 311 -41.34 -15.50 -12.74
C ILE A 311 -40.15 -16.07 -13.50
N GLU A 312 -39.88 -15.50 -14.67
CA GLU A 312 -38.74 -15.84 -15.52
C GLU A 312 -37.77 -14.66 -15.53
N THR A 313 -36.53 -14.89 -15.09
CA THR A 313 -35.54 -13.82 -14.82
C THR A 313 -34.12 -14.27 -15.14
N THR A 314 -33.14 -13.36 -15.06
CA THR A 314 -31.72 -13.72 -15.24
C THR A 314 -31.02 -13.82 -13.88
N PRO A 315 -29.98 -14.66 -13.72
CA PRO A 315 -29.17 -14.72 -12.49
C PRO A 315 -28.46 -13.41 -12.12
N ALA A 316 -28.49 -12.40 -13.00
CA ALA A 316 -27.92 -11.07 -12.78
C ALA A 316 -28.98 -9.98 -12.51
N ALA A 317 -30.26 -10.35 -12.34
CA ALA A 317 -31.31 -9.41 -11.95
C ALA A 317 -31.23 -9.06 -10.47
N ASP A 318 -31.15 -7.76 -10.18
CA ASP A 318 -31.31 -7.20 -8.83
C ASP A 318 -32.77 -7.32 -8.34
N LEU A 319 -32.99 -7.13 -7.03
CA LEU A 319 -34.33 -7.25 -6.46
C LEU A 319 -35.30 -6.15 -6.92
N GLU A 320 -34.82 -5.00 -7.39
CA GLU A 320 -35.67 -3.94 -7.94
C GLU A 320 -36.29 -4.38 -9.29
N GLN A 321 -35.51 -5.02 -10.16
CA GLN A 321 -35.98 -5.64 -11.40
C GLN A 321 -36.94 -6.81 -11.10
N VAL A 322 -36.59 -7.66 -10.13
CA VAL A 322 -37.47 -8.78 -9.70
C VAL A 322 -38.80 -8.26 -9.14
N ARG A 323 -38.80 -7.16 -8.38
CA ARG A 323 -40.02 -6.53 -7.84
C ARG A 323 -40.97 -6.11 -8.96
N GLN A 324 -40.46 -5.56 -10.06
CA GLN A 324 -41.28 -5.23 -11.23
C GLN A 324 -41.90 -6.48 -11.87
N MET A 325 -41.20 -7.63 -11.87
CA MET A 325 -41.74 -8.90 -12.36
C MET A 325 -42.83 -9.46 -11.44
N VAL A 326 -42.61 -9.43 -10.11
CA VAL A 326 -43.62 -9.86 -9.12
C VAL A 326 -44.88 -8.99 -9.21
N ASN A 327 -44.75 -7.67 -9.32
CA ASN A 327 -45.92 -6.78 -9.48
C ASN A 327 -46.69 -7.10 -10.78
N LYS A 328 -46.00 -7.33 -11.91
CA LYS A 328 -46.65 -7.75 -13.18
C LYS A 328 -47.36 -9.10 -13.07
N LEU A 329 -46.81 -10.05 -12.30
CA LEU A 329 -47.45 -11.35 -12.04
C LEU A 329 -48.82 -11.16 -11.32
N GLN A 330 -48.92 -10.17 -10.43
CA GLN A 330 -50.18 -9.81 -9.76
C GLN A 330 -51.18 -9.11 -10.69
N GLU A 331 -50.70 -8.24 -11.58
CA GLU A 331 -51.55 -7.53 -12.55
C GLU A 331 -52.17 -8.48 -13.59
N ASN A 332 -51.41 -9.48 -14.03
CA ASN A 332 -51.85 -10.47 -15.01
C ASN A 332 -52.80 -11.55 -14.44
N THR A 333 -52.93 -11.66 -13.12
CA THR A 333 -53.85 -12.62 -12.47
C THR A 333 -55.28 -12.07 -12.50
N THR A 334 -56.00 -12.34 -13.60
CA THR A 334 -57.23 -11.59 -13.97
C THR A 334 -58.53 -12.05 -13.31
N GLU A 335 -58.49 -13.04 -12.42
CA GLU A 335 -59.67 -13.52 -11.68
C GLU A 335 -59.47 -13.32 -10.17
N PRO A 336 -60.21 -12.41 -9.51
CA PRO A 336 -60.16 -12.22 -8.07
C PRO A 336 -60.92 -13.33 -7.36
N SER A 337 -60.31 -14.52 -7.28
CA SER A 337 -60.77 -15.55 -6.35
C SER A 337 -60.59 -15.09 -4.90
N GLU A 338 -61.58 -15.30 -4.04
CA GLU A 338 -61.63 -14.85 -2.63
C GLU A 338 -60.43 -15.32 -1.77
N VAL A 339 -59.63 -16.26 -2.28
CA VAL A 339 -58.50 -16.91 -1.62
C VAL A 339 -57.18 -16.13 -1.77
N SER A 340 -57.05 -15.28 -2.79
CA SER A 340 -55.78 -14.63 -3.17
C SER A 340 -55.87 -13.10 -3.32
N PRO A 341 -55.98 -12.33 -2.22
CA PRO A 341 -55.84 -10.87 -2.26
C PRO A 341 -54.49 -10.42 -2.86
N LYS A 342 -54.49 -9.22 -3.47
CA LYS A 342 -53.27 -8.55 -3.92
C LYS A 342 -52.42 -8.16 -2.70
N LEU A 343 -51.10 -8.34 -2.82
CA LEU A 343 -50.13 -7.87 -1.82
C LEU A 343 -50.29 -6.36 -1.55
N SER A 344 -49.98 -5.94 -0.32
CA SER A 344 -49.84 -4.54 0.06
C SER A 344 -48.87 -3.76 -0.87
N PRO A 345 -49.04 -2.43 -1.05
CA PRO A 345 -48.07 -1.59 -1.78
C PRO A 345 -46.65 -1.59 -1.21
N ASP A 346 -46.50 -2.02 0.04
CA ASP A 346 -45.28 -2.04 0.84
C ASP A 346 -44.84 -3.48 1.21
N TRP A 347 -45.19 -4.46 0.37
CA TRP A 347 -44.70 -5.83 0.51
C TRP A 347 -43.16 -5.85 0.39
N CYS A 348 -42.48 -6.70 1.17
CA CYS A 348 -41.02 -6.83 1.16
C CYS A 348 -40.56 -8.24 0.77
N PHE A 349 -39.33 -8.36 0.26
CA PHE A 349 -38.71 -9.66 0.02
C PHE A 349 -38.32 -10.32 1.34
N VAL A 350 -38.30 -11.65 1.35
CA VAL A 350 -37.84 -12.44 2.50
C VAL A 350 -36.64 -13.30 2.11
N ASP A 351 -35.50 -13.03 2.74
CA ASP A 351 -34.33 -13.87 2.67
C ASP A 351 -34.60 -15.20 3.37
N SER A 352 -34.43 -16.28 2.60
CA SER A 352 -34.68 -17.65 2.98
C SER A 352 -33.40 -18.50 3.07
N CYS A 353 -32.23 -17.93 2.74
CA CYS A 353 -31.01 -18.67 2.43
C CYS A 353 -29.78 -18.24 3.25
N THR A 354 -29.62 -16.96 3.62
CA THR A 354 -28.38 -16.46 4.25
C THR A 354 -28.15 -16.98 5.68
N ALA A 355 -29.22 -17.33 6.40
CA ALA A 355 -29.15 -17.69 7.83
C ALA A 355 -30.20 -18.75 8.22
N GLU A 356 -30.16 -19.27 9.45
CA GLU A 356 -31.02 -20.36 9.93
C GLU A 356 -32.52 -20.02 10.02
N ARG A 357 -32.88 -18.73 10.01
CA ARG A 357 -34.25 -18.21 10.06
C ARG A 357 -34.56 -17.33 8.85
N PHE A 358 -35.83 -16.99 8.62
CA PHE A 358 -36.20 -16.02 7.58
C PHE A 358 -35.94 -14.57 8.03
N PHE A 359 -35.56 -13.70 7.10
CA PHE A 359 -35.32 -12.27 7.36
C PHE A 359 -36.01 -11.39 6.31
N ARG A 360 -36.57 -10.25 6.75
CA ARG A 360 -37.09 -9.21 5.83
C ARG A 360 -35.93 -8.44 5.22
N VAL A 361 -35.93 -8.28 3.89
CA VAL A 361 -35.03 -7.38 3.18
C VAL A 361 -35.58 -5.96 3.28
N ASP A 362 -34.74 -4.99 3.64
CA ASP A 362 -35.13 -3.58 3.66
C ASP A 362 -35.31 -3.06 2.23
N ARG A 363 -36.41 -2.35 1.96
CA ARG A 363 -36.73 -1.77 0.65
C ARG A 363 -35.62 -0.85 0.12
N ALA A 364 -34.90 -0.15 1.01
CA ALA A 364 -33.79 0.70 0.63
C ALA A 364 -32.55 -0.10 0.17
N GLN A 365 -32.46 -1.39 0.48
CA GLN A 365 -31.33 -2.27 0.17
C GLN A 365 -31.57 -3.17 -1.05
N GLU A 366 -32.77 -3.20 -1.63
CA GLU A 366 -33.12 -4.10 -2.74
C GLU A 366 -32.22 -3.93 -3.98
N HIS A 367 -31.77 -2.71 -4.27
CA HIS A 367 -30.83 -2.42 -5.36
C HIS A 367 -29.39 -2.93 -5.10
N LEU A 368 -29.09 -3.40 -3.89
CA LEU A 368 -27.80 -3.97 -3.48
C LEU A 368 -27.80 -5.51 -3.46
N HIS A 369 -28.97 -6.13 -3.62
CA HIS A 369 -29.17 -7.58 -3.54
C HIS A 369 -29.67 -8.15 -4.87
N TYR A 370 -29.26 -9.39 -5.13
CA TYR A 370 -29.69 -10.20 -6.26
C TYR A 370 -30.62 -11.31 -5.79
N LEU A 371 -31.42 -11.87 -6.70
CA LEU A 371 -32.32 -12.97 -6.41
C LEU A 371 -31.62 -14.18 -5.76
N THR A 372 -30.40 -14.47 -6.22
CA THR A 372 -29.54 -15.56 -5.74
C THR A 372 -29.02 -15.35 -4.33
N ASP A 373 -29.05 -14.12 -3.81
CA ASP A 373 -28.56 -13.81 -2.46
C ASP A 373 -29.61 -14.18 -1.40
N ILE A 374 -30.89 -14.15 -1.77
CA ILE A 374 -32.03 -14.33 -0.85
C ILE A 374 -32.82 -15.64 -1.07
N SER A 375 -32.59 -16.31 -2.20
CA SER A 375 -33.32 -17.51 -2.62
C SER A 375 -32.45 -18.48 -3.43
N SER A 376 -32.68 -19.78 -3.24
CA SER A 376 -32.02 -20.85 -4.02
C SER A 376 -32.93 -21.42 -5.10
N ASP A 377 -34.16 -21.81 -4.75
CA ASP A 377 -35.15 -22.41 -5.68
C ASP A 377 -36.51 -21.68 -5.68
N VAL A 378 -36.83 -20.98 -4.60
CA VAL A 378 -38.15 -20.41 -4.32
C VAL A 378 -38.01 -19.02 -3.71
N LEU A 379 -38.73 -18.06 -4.26
CA LEU A 379 -38.77 -16.67 -3.80
C LEU A 379 -39.96 -16.46 -2.85
N TYR A 380 -39.69 -15.85 -1.69
CA TYR A 380 -40.70 -15.52 -0.70
C TYR A 380 -40.89 -14.00 -0.60
N VAL A 381 -42.15 -13.57 -0.58
CA VAL A 381 -42.56 -12.17 -0.37
C VAL A 381 -43.51 -12.06 0.80
N LEU A 382 -43.41 -10.99 1.59
CA LEU A 382 -44.18 -10.79 2.81
C LEU A 382 -45.24 -9.71 2.59
N ASP A 383 -46.51 -10.08 2.79
CA ASP A 383 -47.66 -9.20 2.62
C ASP A 383 -47.93 -8.39 3.90
N THR A 384 -47.70 -7.07 3.85
CA THR A 384 -47.59 -6.18 5.01
C THR A 384 -48.89 -5.41 5.35
N LEU A 385 -50.05 -5.90 4.92
CA LEU A 385 -51.34 -5.21 5.10
C LEU A 385 -51.59 -4.78 6.58
N PRO A 386 -52.01 -3.52 6.83
CA PRO A 386 -52.25 -3.02 8.17
C PRO A 386 -53.59 -3.51 8.73
N GLN A 387 -53.63 -3.80 10.04
CA GLN A 387 -54.90 -3.95 10.75
C GLN A 387 -55.44 -2.59 11.20
N THR A 388 -56.62 -2.22 10.71
CA THR A 388 -57.55 -1.37 11.48
C THR A 388 -58.97 -1.90 11.32
N PRO A 389 -59.70 -1.99 12.43
CA PRO A 389 -61.11 -1.63 12.47
C PRO A 389 -61.27 -0.40 13.37
N ASP A 390 -61.70 0.72 12.79
CA ASP A 390 -62.18 1.88 13.57
C ASP A 390 -63.58 1.60 14.09
N ASP A 391 -63.73 1.42 15.41
CA ASP A 391 -64.77 2.09 16.24
C ASP A 391 -64.72 1.58 17.70
N GLU A 392 -64.36 2.45 18.65
CA GLU A 392 -65.23 2.88 19.76
C GLU A 392 -64.46 3.66 20.86
N THR A 393 -64.83 4.93 21.04
CA THR A 393 -64.69 5.75 22.28
C THR A 393 -63.26 6.07 22.80
N ALA A 394 -62.84 7.32 22.99
CA ALA A 394 -63.54 8.42 23.67
C ALA A 394 -62.99 9.83 23.32
N TYR A 395 -63.75 10.86 23.71
CA TYR A 395 -63.57 12.27 23.32
C TYR A 395 -62.35 13.01 23.92
N PRO A 396 -61.88 14.11 23.30
CA PRO A 396 -60.71 14.87 23.71
C PRO A 396 -61.01 16.05 24.66
N SER A 397 -59.98 16.59 25.33
CA SER A 397 -59.89 18.03 25.66
C SER A 397 -58.47 18.51 26.01
N PRO A 398 -58.15 19.81 25.89
CA PRO A 398 -56.77 20.28 25.65
C PRO A 398 -56.21 21.31 26.66
N ALA A 399 -54.86 21.39 26.76
CA ALA A 399 -54.05 22.56 27.20
C ALA A 399 -52.57 22.14 27.27
N THR A 400 -51.52 22.95 27.01
CA THR A 400 -51.38 24.28 26.38
C THR A 400 -49.90 24.50 25.99
N SER A 401 -49.67 25.30 24.93
CA SER A 401 -48.50 26.18 24.71
C SER A 401 -47.04 25.65 24.76
N ASN A 402 -46.47 25.56 23.56
CA ASN A 402 -45.25 26.27 23.09
C ASN A 402 -43.84 26.09 23.71
N HIS A 403 -42.96 25.66 22.79
CA HIS A 403 -41.62 26.19 22.48
C HIS A 403 -40.37 25.85 23.34
N GLN A 404 -39.49 25.11 22.65
CA GLN A 404 -38.02 25.30 22.51
C GLN A 404 -37.10 24.96 23.70
N SER A 405 -36.34 23.87 23.49
CA SER A 405 -34.86 23.79 23.47
C SER A 405 -34.03 24.48 24.58
N PRO A 406 -32.96 23.85 25.14
CA PRO A 406 -31.98 23.09 24.35
C PRO A 406 -31.34 21.84 25.02
N SER A 407 -30.39 21.26 24.29
CA SER A 407 -29.48 20.15 24.63
C SER A 407 -28.66 20.30 25.91
N SER A 408 -28.41 19.19 26.65
CA SER A 408 -27.11 18.48 26.67
C SER A 408 -26.91 17.53 27.89
N LEU A 409 -26.03 16.53 27.72
CA LEU A 409 -25.28 15.73 28.72
C LEU A 409 -25.97 14.61 29.55
N LEU A 410 -25.47 13.38 29.30
CA LEU A 410 -25.08 12.28 30.23
C LEU A 410 -25.97 11.88 31.43
N GLY A 411 -26.33 10.58 31.53
CA GLY A 411 -26.90 10.04 32.78
C GLY A 411 -27.42 8.59 32.82
N ASP A 412 -26.57 7.59 32.56
CA ASP A 412 -26.54 6.27 33.26
C ASP A 412 -27.70 5.23 33.13
N GLN A 413 -27.43 4.03 33.68
CA GLN A 413 -28.27 2.87 34.04
C GLN A 413 -28.19 1.55 33.21
N THR A 414 -27.18 0.76 33.58
CA THR A 414 -27.28 -0.60 34.18
C THR A 414 -28.34 -1.62 33.74
N THR A 415 -27.90 -2.87 33.54
CA THR A 415 -28.66 -4.13 33.77
C THR A 415 -27.74 -5.24 34.35
N PRO A 416 -28.26 -6.30 35.00
CA PRO A 416 -27.64 -6.80 36.24
C PRO A 416 -26.96 -8.20 36.23
N GLU A 417 -26.47 -8.55 37.43
CA GLU A 417 -25.71 -9.70 37.92
C GLU A 417 -26.18 -11.13 37.56
N LEU A 418 -25.24 -12.08 37.70
CA LEU A 418 -25.44 -13.35 38.43
C LEU A 418 -24.08 -13.86 39.00
N SER A 419 -24.05 -14.37 40.24
CA SER A 419 -22.88 -14.96 40.94
C SER A 419 -23.25 -16.32 41.56
N PRO A 420 -22.29 -17.26 41.70
CA PRO A 420 -21.61 -17.57 43.00
C PRO A 420 -20.11 -18.03 42.83
N SER A 421 -19.28 -18.38 43.84
CA SER A 421 -19.08 -18.03 45.28
C SER A 421 -17.77 -18.72 45.78
N GLU A 422 -17.36 -18.48 47.06
CA GLU A 422 -16.35 -19.23 47.87
C GLU A 422 -14.85 -19.19 47.44
N GLU A 423 -13.83 -19.25 48.33
CA GLU A 423 -13.59 -18.68 49.67
C GLU A 423 -12.06 -18.76 50.02
N ILE A 424 -11.40 -17.66 50.48
CA ILE A 424 -10.35 -17.54 51.56
C ILE A 424 -9.02 -18.40 51.49
N PRO A 425 -7.83 -18.07 52.11
CA PRO A 425 -7.36 -16.92 52.91
C PRO A 425 -6.07 -16.20 52.40
N ARG A 426 -5.59 -15.21 53.17
CA ARG A 426 -4.30 -14.49 53.07
C ARG A 426 -3.23 -15.09 54.00
N ASP A 427 -1.93 -14.81 53.75
CA ASP A 427 -1.01 -14.39 54.83
C ASP A 427 0.23 -13.57 54.34
N THR A 428 1.00 -13.00 55.28
CA THR A 428 2.08 -11.96 55.13
C THR A 428 3.49 -12.52 55.53
N PRO A 429 4.67 -11.79 55.67
CA PRO A 429 4.97 -10.34 55.79
C PRO A 429 6.25 -9.79 55.05
N LYS A 430 6.78 -8.63 55.48
CA LYS A 430 7.82 -7.74 54.86
C LYS A 430 9.25 -7.82 55.47
N GLN A 431 10.27 -7.29 54.76
CA GLN A 431 11.51 -6.63 55.27
C GLN A 431 12.14 -5.64 54.23
N GLN A 432 13.16 -4.78 54.47
CA GLN A 432 13.49 -3.86 55.60
C GLN A 432 14.69 -2.88 55.33
N LEU A 433 14.48 -1.54 55.17
CA LEU A 433 15.41 -0.39 55.48
C LEU A 433 16.70 -0.12 54.62
N HIS A 434 17.44 1.05 54.57
CA HIS A 434 17.27 2.49 54.96
C HIS A 434 18.41 3.47 54.45
N LEU A 435 18.07 4.70 54.00
CA LEU A 435 18.68 6.07 54.27
C LEU A 435 20.21 6.41 54.01
N PRO A 436 20.76 7.63 54.33
CA PRO A 436 20.86 8.80 53.39
C PRO A 436 22.22 9.60 53.43
N LEU A 437 22.31 10.81 52.82
CA LEU A 437 23.46 11.76 52.97
C LEU A 437 23.09 13.26 52.81
N GLN A 438 23.88 14.19 53.40
CA GLN A 438 23.56 15.64 53.52
C GLN A 438 24.82 16.55 53.67
N ARG A 439 24.65 17.89 53.49
CA ARG A 439 25.59 19.07 53.70
C ARG A 439 26.41 19.53 52.48
N GLU A 440 26.28 20.78 51.98
CA GLU A 440 26.72 22.14 52.48
C GLU A 440 28.25 22.40 52.31
N ARG A 441 28.81 23.56 51.88
CA ARG A 441 28.41 25.00 51.91
C ARG A 441 29.37 25.93 51.08
N GLN A 442 28.89 27.11 50.58
CA GLN A 442 29.50 28.49 50.55
C GLN A 442 30.97 28.77 50.07
N ARG A 443 31.45 29.99 49.68
CA ARG A 443 30.94 31.23 48.99
C ARG A 443 32.13 32.24 48.71
N ASN A 444 32.08 33.04 47.63
CA ASN A 444 32.56 34.45 47.45
C ASN A 444 34.07 34.91 47.32
N ASN A 445 34.33 35.66 46.21
CA ASN A 445 34.90 37.05 46.09
C ASN A 445 36.39 37.42 45.74
N ILE A 446 36.59 38.07 44.55
CA ILE A 446 37.17 39.44 44.25
C ILE A 446 38.69 39.74 44.57
N PRO A 447 39.48 40.65 43.91
CA PRO A 447 39.37 41.47 42.65
C PRO A 447 40.58 41.39 41.65
N GLU A 448 40.58 42.25 40.62
CA GLU A 448 41.63 42.63 39.63
C GLU A 448 42.93 43.24 40.21
N PRO A 449 43.96 43.54 39.37
CA PRO A 449 44.16 44.96 39.00
C PRO A 449 44.70 45.29 37.58
N GLN A 450 44.12 46.33 37.00
CA GLN A 450 44.74 47.54 36.39
C GLN A 450 45.75 47.48 35.21
N THR A 451 45.30 48.13 34.13
CA THR A 451 45.98 48.87 33.03
C THR A 451 47.04 49.89 33.52
N PRO A 452 47.96 50.42 32.69
CA PRO A 452 47.60 51.57 31.81
C PRO A 452 48.41 51.78 30.49
N ASP A 453 47.76 52.50 29.55
CA ASP A 453 48.29 53.62 28.72
C ASP A 453 49.47 53.44 27.73
N SER A 454 49.59 54.21 26.63
CA SER A 454 48.75 55.32 26.09
C SER A 454 49.04 55.60 24.59
N GLU A 455 48.01 56.13 23.88
CA GLU A 455 48.10 57.16 22.80
C GLU A 455 48.91 56.88 21.49
N LYS A 456 48.67 57.43 20.29
CA LYS A 456 47.72 58.41 19.69
C LYS A 456 47.77 58.18 18.14
N GLU A 457 46.76 58.40 17.30
CA GLU A 457 45.33 58.69 17.50
C GLU A 457 44.51 58.50 16.19
N LYS A 458 43.16 58.57 16.28
CA LYS A 458 42.12 59.06 15.32
C LYS A 458 42.41 59.01 13.80
N LYS A 459 41.51 58.49 12.94
CA LYS A 459 40.03 58.68 12.85
C LYS A 459 39.52 57.69 11.75
N VAL A 460 38.25 57.32 11.54
CA VAL A 460 36.90 57.72 12.02
C VAL A 460 36.05 56.44 12.22
N GLU A 461 34.98 56.45 13.03
CA GLU A 461 33.98 55.38 13.15
C GLU A 461 32.83 55.54 12.10
N ALA A 462 31.94 54.57 11.83
CA ALA A 462 30.87 54.09 12.73
C ALA A 462 29.94 53.10 11.98
N LYS A 463 29.22 52.16 12.62
CA LYS A 463 29.40 51.50 13.94
C LYS A 463 28.60 50.19 13.90
N LYS A 464 29.10 49.13 14.55
CA LYS A 464 28.40 47.84 14.72
C LYS A 464 27.21 48.01 15.68
N ARG A 465 26.26 47.06 15.63
CA ARG A 465 25.71 46.48 16.86
C ARG A 465 26.10 45.00 16.88
N ASP A 466 26.66 44.61 18.02
CA ASP A 466 27.45 43.40 18.26
C ASP A 466 26.62 42.45 19.15
N SER A 467 26.44 41.17 18.78
CA SER A 467 27.13 39.97 19.35
C SER A 467 26.73 39.64 20.82
N ILE A 468 26.85 38.45 21.42
CA ILE A 468 27.97 37.50 21.54
C ILE A 468 27.45 36.08 21.88
N THR A 469 28.23 35.10 21.43
CA THR A 469 28.37 33.64 21.65
C THR A 469 28.42 33.13 23.12
N SER A 470 28.05 31.87 23.45
CA SER A 470 28.88 30.62 23.57
C SER A 470 30.07 30.69 24.56
N PRO A 471 30.51 29.62 25.29
CA PRO A 471 30.96 28.28 24.78
C PRO A 471 30.54 27.10 25.73
N GLY A 472 31.02 25.83 25.71
CA GLY A 472 32.08 25.02 25.05
C GLY A 472 32.10 23.62 25.74
N ALA A 473 32.98 22.64 25.50
CA ALA A 473 34.00 22.34 24.48
C ALA A 473 34.37 20.83 24.57
N GLY A 474 34.88 20.22 23.49
CA GLY A 474 35.32 18.81 23.48
C GLY A 474 36.07 18.43 22.19
N ASN A 475 37.40 18.43 22.24
CA ASN A 475 38.29 18.33 21.07
C ASN A 475 38.42 16.93 20.46
N THR A 476 38.54 16.88 19.12
CA THR A 476 39.73 16.29 18.43
C THR A 476 39.96 17.02 17.10
N ASN A 477 41.20 17.44 16.84
CA ASN A 477 41.59 18.21 15.64
C ASN A 477 42.45 17.40 14.66
N TYR A 478 42.51 17.91 13.41
CA TYR A 478 43.45 17.62 12.32
C TYR A 478 43.11 16.51 11.31
N ILE A 479 42.31 16.85 10.30
CA ILE A 479 42.88 17.44 9.07
C ILE A 479 42.15 18.76 8.78
N SER A 480 42.88 19.87 8.81
CA SER A 480 42.40 21.20 8.41
C SER A 480 43.01 21.59 7.07
N ASN A 481 42.20 22.25 6.23
CA ASN A 481 42.52 22.96 4.98
C ASN A 481 42.10 22.27 3.67
N LEU A 482 40.79 22.28 3.41
CA LEU A 482 40.34 22.94 2.19
C LEU A 482 39.33 24.01 2.58
N LEU A 483 39.64 25.28 2.31
CA LEU A 483 38.65 26.35 2.33
C LEU A 483 37.62 25.99 1.25
N GLU A 484 36.42 25.60 1.66
CA GLU A 484 35.31 25.35 0.73
C GLU A 484 35.09 26.61 -0.10
N LYS A 485 35.55 26.58 -1.35
CA LYS A 485 35.33 27.69 -2.27
C LYS A 485 33.86 27.69 -2.61
N THR A 486 33.14 28.69 -2.14
CA THR A 486 31.81 29.00 -2.66
C THR A 486 31.97 29.55 -4.07
N SER A 487 31.08 29.16 -4.99
CA SER A 487 31.11 29.67 -6.36
C SER A 487 29.74 29.65 -7.01
N ASP A 488 29.36 30.82 -7.54
CA ASP A 488 28.26 30.99 -8.49
C ASP A 488 28.35 30.03 -9.68
N GLY A 489 29.55 29.51 -10.00
CA GLY A 489 29.76 28.49 -11.02
C GLY A 489 28.99 27.20 -10.76
N VAL A 490 28.93 26.74 -9.49
CA VAL A 490 28.19 25.52 -9.09
C VAL A 490 26.68 25.73 -9.30
N ILE A 491 26.18 26.90 -8.89
CA ILE A 491 24.77 27.30 -9.03
C ILE A 491 24.40 27.49 -10.50
N ARG A 492 25.27 28.13 -11.30
CA ARG A 492 25.10 28.32 -12.74
C ARG A 492 25.09 26.99 -13.50
N ALA A 493 25.99 26.06 -13.16
CA ALA A 493 25.98 24.72 -13.74
C ALA A 493 24.66 24.00 -13.46
N ALA A 494 24.19 24.04 -12.20
CA ALA A 494 22.93 23.44 -11.80
C ALA A 494 21.70 24.10 -12.44
N ARG A 495 21.70 25.43 -12.62
CA ARG A 495 20.64 26.19 -13.32
C ARG A 495 20.56 25.84 -14.80
N ASN A 496 21.69 25.65 -15.46
CA ASN A 496 21.78 25.35 -16.88
C ASN A 496 21.65 23.86 -17.21
N GLY A 497 21.73 22.97 -16.21
CA GLY A 497 21.69 21.52 -16.41
C GLY A 497 23.05 20.89 -16.75
N ASP A 498 24.15 21.63 -16.63
CA ASP A 498 25.49 21.17 -17.00
C ASP A 498 26.10 20.28 -15.90
N LEU A 499 25.78 18.99 -16.00
CA LEU A 499 26.29 17.96 -15.07
C LEU A 499 27.81 17.78 -15.17
N LYS A 500 28.42 18.08 -16.33
CA LYS A 500 29.86 17.91 -16.50
C LYS A 500 30.59 19.02 -15.74
N LEU A 501 30.23 20.27 -15.97
CA LEU A 501 30.77 21.40 -15.22
C LEU A 501 30.52 21.28 -13.71
N LEU A 502 29.35 20.77 -13.29
CA LEU A 502 29.06 20.55 -11.87
C LEU A 502 30.00 19.51 -11.24
N LYS A 503 30.28 18.39 -11.95
CA LYS A 503 31.24 17.37 -11.51
C LYS A 503 32.66 17.89 -11.49
N ASP A 504 33.06 18.63 -12.52
CA ASP A 504 34.41 19.20 -12.63
C ASP A 504 34.66 20.19 -11.49
N LEU A 505 33.71 21.09 -11.19
CA LEU A 505 33.79 22.01 -10.05
C LEU A 505 33.82 21.27 -8.71
N HIS A 506 32.98 20.25 -8.51
CA HIS A 506 33.00 19.46 -7.28
C HIS A 506 34.35 18.74 -7.09
N SER A 507 34.95 18.20 -8.17
CA SER A 507 36.27 17.57 -8.13
C SER A 507 37.41 18.55 -7.81
N GLN A 508 37.22 19.85 -8.10
CA GLN A 508 38.13 20.93 -7.74
C GLN A 508 37.92 21.45 -6.29
N GLY A 509 37.01 20.84 -5.53
CA GLY A 509 36.74 21.19 -4.13
C GLY A 509 35.81 22.39 -3.93
N TYR A 510 35.01 22.76 -4.94
CA TYR A 510 33.94 23.74 -4.76
C TYR A 510 32.75 23.12 -4.03
N SER A 511 32.17 23.86 -3.08
CA SER A 511 31.10 23.35 -2.22
C SER A 511 29.76 23.25 -2.95
N LEU A 512 29.13 22.07 -2.87
CA LEU A 512 27.77 21.84 -3.34
C LEU A 512 26.70 22.53 -2.48
N LEU A 513 27.08 22.99 -1.28
CA LEU A 513 26.24 23.79 -0.38
C LEU A 513 26.29 25.30 -0.68
N SER A 514 27.00 25.72 -1.74
CA SER A 514 27.04 27.12 -2.18
C SER A 514 25.62 27.68 -2.39
N ILE A 515 25.36 28.84 -1.79
CA ILE A 515 24.13 29.64 -1.93
C ILE A 515 24.41 30.92 -2.71
N ASP A 516 23.40 31.42 -3.42
CA ASP A 516 23.44 32.75 -4.04
C ASP A 516 22.93 33.84 -3.08
N ALA A 517 22.82 35.08 -3.57
CA ALA A 517 22.32 36.22 -2.80
C ALA A 517 20.88 36.05 -2.27
N SER A 518 20.08 35.14 -2.85
CA SER A 518 18.72 34.80 -2.39
C SER A 518 18.69 33.58 -1.46
N GLY A 519 19.85 33.02 -1.08
CA GLY A 519 19.94 31.80 -0.28
C GLY A 519 19.66 30.51 -1.07
N GLN A 520 19.45 30.57 -2.39
CA GLN A 520 19.13 29.39 -3.19
C GLN A 520 20.41 28.56 -3.47
N THR A 521 20.39 27.30 -3.06
CA THR A 521 21.45 26.32 -3.39
C THR A 521 21.33 25.80 -4.83
N ALA A 522 22.38 25.14 -5.32
CA ALA A 522 22.35 24.39 -6.58
C ALA A 522 21.15 23.42 -6.69
N LEU A 523 20.69 22.83 -5.57
CA LEU A 523 19.56 21.91 -5.55
C LEU A 523 18.23 22.62 -5.85
N HIS A 524 18.02 23.85 -5.37
CA HIS A 524 16.83 24.66 -5.68
C HIS A 524 16.71 24.92 -7.19
N TYR A 525 17.83 25.26 -7.83
CA TYR A 525 17.89 25.52 -9.27
C TYR A 525 17.67 24.25 -10.08
N GLY A 526 18.38 23.16 -9.77
CA GLY A 526 18.16 21.87 -10.42
C GLY A 526 16.71 21.39 -10.29
N ALA A 527 16.12 21.58 -9.10
CA ALA A 527 14.75 21.22 -8.81
C ALA A 527 13.71 22.04 -9.58
N ARG A 528 13.83 23.38 -9.58
CA ARG A 528 12.93 24.28 -10.35
C ARG A 528 13.02 24.03 -11.85
N CYS A 529 14.24 23.96 -12.37
CA CYS A 529 14.50 23.89 -13.81
C CYS A 529 14.20 22.50 -14.42
N GLY A 530 14.05 21.45 -13.61
CA GLY A 530 13.69 20.11 -14.10
C GLY A 530 14.88 19.19 -14.38
N HIS A 531 16.10 19.57 -13.95
CA HIS A 531 17.35 18.90 -14.30
C HIS A 531 17.58 17.65 -13.44
N LYS A 532 16.96 16.53 -13.85
CA LYS A 532 16.94 15.27 -13.07
C LYS A 532 18.35 14.79 -12.68
N ASP A 533 19.32 14.83 -13.58
CA ASP A 533 20.65 14.26 -13.32
C ASP A 533 21.54 15.16 -12.46
N ILE A 534 21.31 16.48 -12.49
CA ILE A 534 21.85 17.42 -11.49
C ILE A 534 21.31 17.06 -10.10
N VAL A 535 19.99 16.91 -9.98
CA VAL A 535 19.34 16.56 -8.70
C VAL A 535 19.84 15.21 -8.17
N LYS A 536 19.91 14.16 -9.00
CA LYS A 536 20.49 12.86 -8.62
C LYS A 536 21.93 13.01 -8.11
N TYR A 537 22.76 13.79 -8.79
CA TYR A 537 24.16 13.98 -8.41
C TYR A 537 24.30 14.72 -7.09
N LEU A 538 23.54 15.80 -6.88
CA LEU A 538 23.51 16.55 -5.63
C LEU A 538 23.02 15.67 -4.46
N ILE A 539 21.94 14.90 -4.63
CA ILE A 539 21.43 13.96 -3.61
C ILE A 539 22.48 12.85 -3.29
N ALA A 540 23.24 12.41 -4.28
CA ALA A 540 24.23 11.35 -4.09
C ALA A 540 25.53 11.83 -3.40
N CYS A 541 25.89 13.10 -3.58
CA CYS A 541 27.21 13.64 -3.21
C CYS A 541 27.21 14.74 -2.14
N ALA A 542 26.14 15.50 -1.97
CA ALA A 542 26.06 16.55 -0.95
C ALA A 542 25.53 16.00 0.40
N PRO A 543 25.82 16.67 1.53
CA PRO A 543 25.23 16.34 2.83
C PRO A 543 23.70 16.44 2.82
N THR A 544 23.01 15.57 3.57
CA THR A 544 21.54 15.49 3.61
C THR A 544 20.84 16.78 4.04
N SER A 545 21.52 17.66 4.77
CA SER A 545 21.02 18.99 5.14
C SER A 545 20.60 19.83 3.94
N ILE A 546 21.20 19.64 2.76
CA ILE A 546 20.88 20.38 1.53
C ILE A 546 19.41 20.27 1.11
N LEU A 547 18.73 19.18 1.48
CA LEU A 547 17.34 18.89 1.10
C LEU A 547 16.35 19.85 1.76
N ASN A 548 16.66 20.27 2.99
CA ASN A 548 15.80 21.05 3.87
C ASN A 548 16.31 22.49 4.08
N MET A 549 17.38 22.89 3.39
CA MET A 549 17.76 24.30 3.30
C MET A 549 16.62 25.08 2.61
N ALA A 550 16.19 26.16 3.24
CA ALA A 550 15.21 27.11 2.70
C ALA A 550 15.93 28.31 2.07
N ASP A 551 15.38 28.86 0.99
CA ASP A 551 15.83 30.15 0.47
C ASP A 551 15.34 31.35 1.31
N ASN A 552 16.04 32.48 1.19
CA ASN A 552 15.77 33.69 1.97
C ASN A 552 14.58 34.51 1.41
N ASP A 553 14.26 34.36 0.12
CA ASP A 553 13.22 35.16 -0.55
C ASP A 553 11.81 34.74 -0.10
N LYS A 554 11.57 33.43 -0.05
CA LYS A 554 10.26 32.83 0.19
C LYS A 554 10.25 31.76 1.27
N GLY A 555 11.39 31.37 1.84
CA GLY A 555 11.46 30.26 2.81
C GLY A 555 11.23 28.90 2.15
N GLN A 556 11.37 28.81 0.83
CA GLN A 556 11.05 27.60 0.07
C GLN A 556 12.25 26.66 0.00
N THR A 557 12.04 25.37 0.26
CA THR A 557 13.04 24.32 0.03
C THR A 557 13.08 23.88 -1.43
N ALA A 558 14.06 23.05 -1.81
CA ALA A 558 14.12 22.45 -3.14
C ALA A 558 12.83 21.68 -3.52
N LEU A 559 12.16 21.05 -2.55
CA LEU A 559 10.90 20.33 -2.78
C LEU A 559 9.74 21.29 -3.10
N HIS A 560 9.65 22.43 -2.42
CA HIS A 560 8.70 23.50 -2.75
C HIS A 560 8.91 24.00 -4.19
N LYS A 561 10.17 24.24 -4.60
CA LYS A 561 10.50 24.67 -5.98
C LYS A 561 10.10 23.63 -7.03
N ALA A 562 10.31 22.34 -6.73
CA ALA A 562 9.92 21.24 -7.61
C ALA A 562 8.38 21.15 -7.75
N ALA A 563 7.65 21.23 -6.64
CA ALA A 563 6.20 21.12 -6.61
C ALA A 563 5.51 22.28 -7.36
N ALA A 564 5.88 23.53 -7.04
CA ALA A 564 5.38 24.71 -7.73
C ALA A 564 5.70 24.74 -9.25
N SER A 565 6.71 23.96 -9.68
CA SER A 565 7.14 23.84 -11.09
C SER A 565 6.66 22.56 -11.77
N LYS A 566 5.69 21.82 -11.18
CA LYS A 566 5.16 20.51 -11.63
C LYS A 566 6.24 19.46 -11.93
N ARG A 567 7.36 19.47 -11.21
CA ARG A 567 8.49 18.54 -11.46
C ARG A 567 8.29 17.21 -10.74
N ARG A 568 7.19 16.50 -11.02
CA ARG A 568 6.77 15.25 -10.35
C ARG A 568 7.92 14.28 -10.03
N SER A 569 8.73 13.92 -11.02
CA SER A 569 9.85 12.98 -10.81
C SER A 569 10.95 13.53 -9.90
N ILE A 570 11.13 14.85 -9.83
CA ILE A 570 12.06 15.49 -8.89
C ILE A 570 11.46 15.53 -7.49
N CYS A 571 10.16 15.83 -7.35
CA CYS A 571 9.48 15.70 -6.06
C CYS A 571 9.64 14.27 -5.51
N CYS A 572 9.40 13.25 -6.33
CA CYS A 572 9.63 11.86 -5.95
C CYS A 572 11.10 11.61 -5.53
N MET A 573 12.09 12.09 -6.29
CA MET A 573 13.51 11.94 -5.92
C MET A 573 13.90 12.68 -4.62
N LEU A 574 13.33 13.86 -4.36
CA LEU A 574 13.61 14.64 -3.16
C LEU A 574 12.96 14.05 -1.91
N VAL A 575 11.68 13.64 -2.01
CA VAL A 575 10.99 12.92 -0.92
C VAL A 575 11.70 11.60 -0.62
N ALA A 576 12.06 10.83 -1.65
CA ALA A 576 12.86 9.62 -1.51
C ALA A 576 14.26 9.89 -0.89
N ALA A 577 14.83 11.08 -1.09
CA ALA A 577 16.09 11.47 -0.44
C ALA A 577 15.93 11.83 1.06
N GLY A 578 14.70 11.98 1.56
CA GLY A 578 14.43 12.44 2.93
C GLY A 578 14.18 13.94 3.06
N ALA A 579 13.73 14.62 2.00
CA ALA A 579 13.27 16.01 2.10
C ALA A 579 11.99 16.08 2.95
N SER A 580 11.95 16.99 3.91
CA SER A 580 10.81 17.15 4.81
C SER A 580 9.60 17.72 4.06
N LEU A 581 8.44 17.13 4.35
CA LEU A 581 7.16 17.47 3.75
C LEU A 581 6.39 18.52 4.57
N SER A 582 6.60 18.53 5.89
CA SER A 582 5.91 19.39 6.85
C SER A 582 6.44 20.83 6.93
N LEU A 583 7.60 21.10 6.32
CA LEU A 583 8.14 22.47 6.25
C LEU A 583 7.23 23.36 5.41
N THR A 584 6.89 24.53 5.94
CA THR A 584 6.11 25.57 5.26
C THR A 584 7.01 26.70 4.78
N ASP A 585 6.67 27.28 3.64
CA ASP A 585 7.28 28.53 3.17
C ASP A 585 6.78 29.77 3.96
N HIS A 586 7.29 30.96 3.65
CA HIS A 586 6.92 32.23 4.32
C HIS A 586 5.42 32.58 4.24
N ASN A 587 4.65 31.94 3.34
CA ASN A 587 3.21 32.11 3.21
C ASN A 587 2.42 30.99 3.93
N GLY A 588 3.09 30.13 4.69
CA GLY A 588 2.49 28.96 5.34
C GLY A 588 2.20 27.81 4.37
N GLN A 589 2.77 27.80 3.17
CA GLN A 589 2.46 26.80 2.14
C GLN A 589 3.44 25.63 2.21
N THR A 590 2.93 24.40 2.39
CA THR A 590 3.73 23.17 2.22
C THR A 590 3.94 22.85 0.74
N PRO A 591 4.87 21.94 0.37
CA PRO A 591 5.03 21.51 -1.02
C PRO A 591 3.75 20.93 -1.63
N ARG A 592 2.91 20.27 -0.82
CA ARG A 592 1.59 19.76 -1.25
C ARG A 592 0.66 20.89 -1.68
N LEU A 593 0.57 21.95 -0.87
CA LEU A 593 -0.26 23.11 -1.19
C LEU A 593 0.22 23.82 -2.47
N LEU A 594 1.54 23.88 -2.69
CA LEU A 594 2.11 24.39 -3.94
C LEU A 594 1.80 23.50 -5.16
N ALA A 595 1.75 22.18 -5.00
CA ALA A 595 1.32 21.27 -6.07
C ALA A 595 -0.17 21.46 -6.42
N LEU A 596 -1.04 21.67 -5.42
CA LEU A 596 -2.45 22.01 -5.65
C LEU A 596 -2.61 23.36 -6.35
N GLN A 597 -1.89 24.40 -5.91
CA GLN A 597 -1.92 25.73 -6.55
C GLN A 597 -1.35 25.72 -7.97
N ALA A 598 -0.41 24.81 -8.27
CA ALA A 598 0.05 24.61 -9.62
C ALA A 598 -1.01 23.94 -10.52
N ASP A 599 -2.06 23.32 -9.97
CA ASP A 599 -2.96 22.38 -10.63
C ASP A 599 -2.26 21.07 -11.03
N ASP A 600 -1.67 20.39 -10.05
CA ASP A 600 -1.12 19.03 -10.17
C ASP A 600 -1.68 18.12 -9.07
N GLN A 601 -2.94 17.69 -9.25
CA GLN A 601 -3.68 16.89 -8.27
C GLN A 601 -3.01 15.54 -7.96
N GLU A 602 -2.44 14.86 -8.95
CA GLU A 602 -1.73 13.58 -8.75
C GLU A 602 -0.49 13.76 -7.89
N LEU A 603 0.26 14.86 -8.09
CA LEU A 603 1.42 15.18 -7.26
C LEU A 603 1.00 15.57 -5.83
N ALA A 604 -0.10 16.30 -5.68
CA ALA A 604 -0.64 16.65 -4.37
C ALA A 604 -1.10 15.40 -3.60
N ALA A 605 -1.82 14.48 -4.24
CA ALA A 605 -2.23 13.21 -3.64
C ALA A 605 -1.02 12.32 -3.28
N TYR A 606 0.01 12.30 -4.12
CA TYR A 606 1.29 11.68 -3.76
C TYR A 606 1.88 12.31 -2.51
N LEU A 607 2.07 13.63 -2.47
CA LEU A 607 2.67 14.32 -1.32
C LEU A 607 1.82 14.16 -0.04
N GLU A 608 0.50 14.18 -0.13
CA GLU A 608 -0.42 13.88 0.99
C GLU A 608 -0.19 12.47 1.56
N SER A 609 -0.08 11.46 0.69
CA SER A 609 0.21 10.09 1.12
C SER A 609 1.54 9.97 1.85
N GLN A 610 2.53 10.81 1.51
CA GLN A 610 3.84 10.85 2.15
C GLN A 610 3.84 11.70 3.43
N GLU A 611 3.05 12.80 3.50
CA GLU A 611 2.88 13.63 4.70
C GLU A 611 2.25 12.82 5.84
N HIS A 612 1.15 12.12 5.55
CA HIS A 612 0.47 11.25 6.52
C HIS A 612 1.38 10.11 6.99
N PHE A 613 2.23 9.61 6.10
CA PHE A 613 3.23 8.57 6.38
C PHE A 613 4.35 9.05 7.30
N GLN A 614 4.79 10.31 7.19
CA GLN A 614 5.82 10.89 8.06
C GLN A 614 5.30 11.15 9.48
N LEU A 615 4.07 11.68 9.61
CA LEU A 615 3.43 11.91 10.92
C LEU A 615 3.24 10.59 11.69
N VAL A 616 2.73 9.55 11.03
CA VAL A 616 2.54 8.23 11.66
C VAL A 616 3.86 7.56 12.06
N SER A 617 5.00 7.92 11.46
CA SER A 617 6.31 7.42 11.92
C SER A 617 6.84 8.14 13.16
N GLU A 618 6.58 9.43 13.35
CA GLU A 618 7.04 10.19 14.52
C GLU A 618 6.26 9.78 15.80
N ASP A 619 4.97 9.43 15.66
CA ASP A 619 4.16 8.82 16.73
C ASP A 619 4.59 7.38 17.10
N LEU A 620 5.37 6.70 16.24
CA LEU A 620 5.88 5.34 16.50
C LEU A 620 7.25 5.33 17.19
N GLU A 621 8.08 6.36 16.99
CA GLU A 621 9.40 6.48 17.66
C GLU A 621 9.30 7.03 19.10
N THR A 622 8.17 7.63 19.48
CA THR A 622 7.94 8.24 20.80
C THR A 622 7.35 7.30 21.86
N VAL A 623 7.11 6.02 21.50
CA VAL A 623 6.50 4.99 22.37
C VAL A 623 7.44 3.79 22.60
N VAL A 624 8.75 3.99 22.43
CA VAL A 624 9.82 3.01 22.68
C VAL A 624 10.57 3.34 23.98
#